data_AF-A0A537EYX3-F1
#
_entry.id   AF-A0A537EYX3-F1
#
_cell.length_a   1.000
_cell.length_b   1.000
_cell.length_c   1.000
_cell.angle_alpha   90.00
_cell.angle_beta   90.00
_cell.angle_gamma   90.00
#
_symmetry.space_group_name_H-M   'P 1'
#
loop_
_entity.id
_entity.type
_entity.pdbx_description
1 polymer ?
#
loop_
_entity_poly.entity_id
_entity_poly.type
_entity_poly.pdbx_seq_one_letter_code
_entity_poly.pdbx_strand_id
1 'polypeptide(L)' 'MARRAQEFIPELKLDYLVRPGIAGVRAQIIDRNGTFIKEAIEIKGPLSYHITNYNSPGATGSPAYAAWLVEKLGS' A
#
# COMPACT_ATOMS: atom_id res chain seq x y z
N MET A 1 0.29 -19.29 -0.56
CA MET A 1 -0.88 -18.73 0.13
C MET A 1 -1.94 -19.79 0.45
N ALA A 2 -2.40 -20.58 -0.53
CA ALA A 2 -3.44 -21.61 -0.30
C ALA A 2 -3.19 -22.52 0.92
N ARG A 3 -2.01 -23.14 1.04
CA ARG A 3 -1.64 -23.97 2.21
C ARG A 3 -1.72 -23.22 3.55
N ARG A 4 -1.28 -21.96 3.59
CA ARG A 4 -1.38 -21.12 4.79
C ARG A 4 -2.82 -20.75 5.12
N ALA A 5 -3.66 -20.53 4.11
CA ALA A 5 -5.08 -20.27 4.32
C ALA A 5 -5.82 -21.51 4.85
N GLN A 6 -5.41 -22.71 4.44
CA GLN A 6 -5.95 -23.98 4.95
C GLN A 6 -5.70 -24.20 6.44
N GLU A 7 -4.70 -23.55 7.05
CA GLU A 7 -4.49 -23.57 8.50
C GLU A 7 -5.68 -22.94 9.26
N PHE A 8 -6.40 -22.00 8.63
CA PHE A 8 -7.54 -21.29 9.21
C PHE A 8 -8.88 -21.70 8.61
N ILE A 9 -8.87 -22.26 7.39
CA ILE A 9 -10.05 -22.69 6.63
C ILE A 9 -9.78 -24.09 6.07
N PRO A 10 -9.89 -25.16 6.88
CA PRO A 10 -9.50 -26.52 6.47
C PRO A 10 -10.26 -27.05 5.26
N GLU A 11 -11.50 -26.59 5.05
CA GLU A 11 -12.37 -26.99 3.93
C GLU A 11 -12.02 -26.31 2.60
N LEU A 12 -11.06 -25.37 2.60
CA LEU A 12 -10.56 -24.72 1.38
C LEU A 12 -9.88 -25.77 0.49
N LYS A 13 -10.47 -26.05 -0.67
CA LYS A 13 -9.91 -26.93 -1.68
C LYS A 13 -9.17 -26.13 -2.77
N LEU A 14 -8.15 -26.73 -3.38
CA LEU A 14 -7.36 -26.08 -4.42
C LEU A 14 -8.16 -25.78 -5.69
N ASP A 15 -9.18 -26.58 -5.99
CA ASP A 15 -10.09 -26.39 -7.12
C ASP A 15 -11.00 -25.16 -6.97
N TYR A 16 -11.15 -24.60 -5.76
CA TYR A 16 -11.82 -23.31 -5.55
C TYR A 16 -11.01 -22.13 -6.10
N LEU A 17 -9.71 -22.31 -6.36
CA LEU A 17 -8.84 -21.31 -6.93
C LEU A 17 -9.01 -21.29 -8.45
N VAL A 18 -9.98 -20.51 -8.92
CA VAL A 18 -10.42 -20.47 -10.33
C VAL A 18 -9.33 -20.08 -11.34
N ARG A 19 -8.26 -19.39 -10.92
CA ARG A 19 -7.13 -18.99 -11.76
C ARG A 19 -5.90 -18.61 -10.91
N PRO A 20 -4.70 -18.55 -11.51
CA PRO A 20 -3.54 -17.96 -10.85
C PRO A 20 -3.85 -16.53 -10.36
N GLY A 21 -3.39 -16.21 -9.15
CA GLY A 21 -3.48 -14.86 -8.61
C GLY A 21 -2.54 -13.88 -9.32
N ILE A 22 -2.69 -12.60 -9.01
CA ILE A 22 -1.80 -11.53 -9.49
C ILE A 22 -0.77 -11.16 -8.41
N ALA A 23 0.41 -10.73 -8.85
CA ALA A 23 1.40 -10.09 -7.99
C ALA A 23 1.25 -8.57 -8.11
N GLY A 24 1.35 -7.86 -6.98
CA GLY A 24 1.42 -6.40 -6.94
C GLY A 24 2.80 -5.93 -6.52
N VAL A 25 3.24 -4.78 -7.02
CA VAL A 25 4.47 -4.09 -6.60
C VAL A 25 4.10 -2.90 -5.73
N ARG A 26 4.82 -2.71 -4.63
CA ARG A 26 4.67 -1.56 -3.72
C ARG A 26 5.87 -0.64 -3.84
N ALA A 27 5.63 0.68 -3.87
CA ALA A 27 6.68 1.71 -3.87
C ALA A 27 7.25 1.91 -2.45
N GLN A 28 7.77 0.84 -1.87
CA GLN A 28 8.22 0.78 -0.49
C GLN A 28 9.64 1.37 -0.35
N ILE A 29 9.80 2.30 0.58
CA ILE A 29 11.08 2.90 0.95
C ILE A 29 11.65 2.19 2.16
N ILE A 30 12.96 1.95 2.11
CA ILE A 30 13.77 1.34 3.16
C ILE A 30 14.86 2.35 3.54
N ASP A 31 15.06 2.58 4.84
CA ASP A 31 16.11 3.46 5.33
C ASP A 31 17.50 2.81 5.26
N ARG A 32 18.54 3.59 5.64
CA ARG A 32 19.94 3.10 5.65
C ARG A 32 20.19 1.96 6.63
N ASN A 33 19.30 1.75 7.60
CA ASN A 33 19.38 0.68 8.60
C ASN A 33 18.60 -0.57 8.16
N GLY A 34 17.97 -0.57 6.98
CA GLY A 34 17.15 -1.68 6.51
C GLY A 34 15.71 -1.66 7.04
N THR A 35 15.26 -0.55 7.62
CA THR A 35 13.92 -0.42 8.20
C THR A 35 12.94 0.09 7.16
N PHE A 36 11.77 -0.55 7.07
CA PHE A 36 10.65 -0.06 6.27
C PHE A 36 10.08 1.22 6.85
N ILE A 37 10.04 2.29 6.03
CA ILE A 37 9.30 3.49 6.38
C ILE A 37 7.80 3.20 6.23
N LYS A 38 7.00 3.52 7.25
CA LYS A 38 5.57 3.19 7.26
C LYS A 38 4.72 4.31 6.66
N GLU A 39 5.16 5.55 6.84
CA GLU A 39 4.42 6.76 6.54
C GLU A 39 4.58 7.20 5.08
N ALA A 40 3.60 7.95 4.57
CA ALA A 40 3.73 8.68 3.32
C ALA A 40 4.90 9.66 3.44
N ILE A 41 5.72 9.76 2.39
CA ILE A 41 6.79 10.76 2.32
C ILE A 41 6.39 11.81 1.30
N GLU A 42 6.30 13.05 1.77
CA GLU A 42 5.91 14.22 1.00
C GLU A 42 7.13 15.07 0.65
N ILE A 43 7.34 15.34 -0.64
CA ILE A 43 8.49 16.10 -1.14
C ILE A 43 7.98 17.29 -1.95
N LYS A 44 8.33 18.50 -1.50
CA LYS A 44 8.00 19.75 -2.18
C LYS A 44 9.08 20.10 -3.20
N GLY A 45 8.69 20.30 -4.45
CA GLY A 45 9.49 20.92 -5.50
C GLY A 45 9.03 22.34 -5.81
N PRO A 46 9.73 23.10 -6.68
CA PRO A 46 9.36 24.47 -7.02
C PRO A 46 7.94 24.60 -7.63
N LEU A 47 7.50 23.60 -8.40
CA LEU A 47 6.20 23.57 -9.09
C LEU A 47 5.53 22.18 -9.01
N SER A 48 5.92 21.37 -8.01
CA SER A 48 5.43 19.99 -7.87
C SER A 48 5.30 19.56 -6.41
N TYR A 49 4.38 18.64 -6.17
CA TYR A 49 4.22 17.96 -4.89
C TYR A 49 4.27 16.45 -5.11
N HIS A 50 5.25 15.79 -4.53
CA HIS A 50 5.42 14.34 -4.68
C HIS A 50 4.97 13.64 -3.42
N ILE A 51 4.04 12.70 -3.58
CA ILE A 51 3.66 11.75 -2.53
C ILE A 51 4.32 10.42 -2.87
N THR A 52 5.17 9.94 -1.99
CA THR A 52 5.92 8.68 -2.14
C THR A 52 5.65 7.78 -0.94
N ASN A 53 6.02 6.50 -1.02
CA ASN A 53 5.86 5.53 0.07
C ASN A 53 4.42 5.39 0.62
N TYR A 54 3.39 5.69 -0.18
CA TYR A 54 1.99 5.56 0.23
C TYR A 54 1.50 4.10 0.14
N ASN A 55 1.99 3.27 1.06
CA ASN A 55 1.82 1.81 1.01
C ASN A 55 0.53 1.33 1.67
N SER A 56 0.56 0.96 2.96
CA SER A 56 -0.60 0.44 3.68
C SER A 56 -0.96 1.38 4.83
N PRO A 57 -2.23 1.81 4.98
CA PRO A 57 -3.41 1.37 4.25
C PRO A 57 -3.72 2.26 3.02
N GLY A 58 -2.84 2.31 2.02
CA GLY A 58 -2.91 3.29 0.92
C GLY A 58 -4.21 3.23 0.12
N ALA A 59 -4.77 2.05 -0.14
CA ALA A 59 -6.08 1.95 -0.79
C ALA A 59 -7.19 2.58 0.07
N THR A 60 -7.33 2.12 1.32
CA THR A 60 -8.39 2.55 2.23
C THR A 60 -8.27 4.01 2.65
N GLY A 61 -7.04 4.50 2.86
CA GLY A 61 -6.77 5.87 3.32
C GLY A 61 -6.76 6.92 2.21
N SER A 62 -6.67 6.51 0.94
CA SER A 62 -6.48 7.44 -0.17
C SER A 62 -7.53 8.56 -0.26
N PRO A 63 -8.84 8.35 -0.01
CA PRO A 63 -9.82 9.43 -0.13
C PRO A 63 -9.64 10.50 0.96
N ALA A 64 -9.42 10.08 2.21
CA ALA A 64 -9.20 11.00 3.33
C ALA A 64 -7.89 11.77 3.17
N TYR A 65 -6.83 11.08 2.74
CA TYR A 65 -5.54 11.70 2.49
C TYR A 65 -5.60 12.72 1.34
N ALA A 66 -6.35 12.42 0.28
CA ALA A 66 -6.58 13.37 -0.82
C ALA A 66 -7.34 14.63 -0.35
N ALA A 67 -8.39 14.47 0.46
CA ALA A 67 -9.14 15.61 1.01
C ALA A 67 -8.24 16.52 1.86
N TRP A 68 -7.47 15.91 2.77
CA TRP A 68 -6.49 16.63 3.60
C TRP A 68 -5.41 17.31 2.76
N LEU A 69 -4.93 16.66 1.70
CA LEU A 69 -3.91 17.24 0.82
C LEU A 69 -4.41 18.49 0.10
N VAL A 70 -5.64 18.47 -0.41
CA VAL A 70 -6.25 19.64 -1.07
C VAL A 70 -6.39 20.80 -0.10
N GLU A 71 -6.87 20.55 1.11
CA GLU A 71 -6.95 21.56 2.17
C GLU A 71 -5.55 22.12 2.49
N LYS A 72 -4.57 21.24 2.72
CA LYS A 72 -3.19 21.61 3.06
C LYS A 72 -2.49 22.45 1.99
N LEU A 73 -2.76 22.20 0.71
CA LEU A 73 -2.07 22.87 -0.41
C LEU A 73 -2.86 24.06 -0.98
N GLY A 74 -4.17 24.12 -0.75
CA GLY A 74 -5.01 25.25 -1.17
C GLY A 74 -5.08 26.40 -0.16
N SER A 75 -4.53 26.21 1.04
CA SER A 75 -4.36 27.23 2.10
C SER A 75 -3.03 27.96 1.95
#